data_AF-A0A5J4T7I6-F1
#
_entry.id   AF-A0A5J4T7I6-F1
#
_cell.length_a   1.000
_cell.length_b   1.000
_cell.length_c   1.000
_cell.angle_alpha   90.00
_cell.angle_beta   90.00
_cell.angle_gamma   90.00
#
_symmetry.space_group_name_H-M   'P 1'
#
loop_
_entity.id
_entity.type
_entity.pdbx_description
1 polymer ?
#
loop_
_entity_poly.entity_id
_entity_poly.type
_entity_poly.pdbx_seq_one_letter_code
_entity_poly.pdbx_strand_id
1 'polypeptide(L)' 'MSEAGGADNLAFNDRIKTYEDYLDTQISEDDLFYLEDQDLAREMVELGFRGRGNALKREDYEFRKRAAE' A
#
# COMPACT_ATOMS: atom_id res chain seq x y z
N MET A 1 11.45 24.97 12.15
CA MET A 1 10.26 24.72 11.31
C MET A 1 10.65 23.63 10.32
N SER A 2 9.83 22.59 10.20
CA SER A 2 10.24 21.24 9.78
C SER A 2 10.61 21.13 8.29
N GLU A 3 11.89 20.91 7.98
CA GLU A 3 12.38 20.50 6.65
C GLU A 3 12.36 18.97 6.44
N ALA A 4 11.96 18.19 7.47
CA ALA A 4 12.05 16.73 7.46
C ALA A 4 11.01 16.00 6.59
N GLY A 5 9.90 16.64 6.22
CA GLY A 5 8.78 15.97 5.55
C GLY A 5 8.95 15.67 4.06
N GLY A 6 9.92 16.32 3.39
CA GLY A 6 10.10 16.17 1.93
C GLY A 6 10.89 14.93 1.52
N ALA A 7 11.94 14.58 2.27
CA ALA A 7 12.80 13.44 1.97
C ALA A 7 12.11 12.10 2.26
N ASP A 8 11.33 12.02 3.35
CA ASP A 8 10.62 10.80 3.73
C ASP A 8 9.51 10.42 2.73
N ASN A 9 8.83 11.42 2.15
CA ASN A 9 7.82 11.18 1.12
C ASN A 9 8.44 10.68 -0.19
N LEU A 10 9.60 11.21 -0.59
CA LEU A 10 10.31 10.75 -1.78
C LEU A 10 10.78 9.29 -1.62
N ALA A 11 11.37 8.98 -0.46
CA ALA A 11 11.81 7.63 -0.14
C ALA A 11 10.65 6.62 -0.02
N PHE A 12 9.47 7.06 0.39
CA PHE A 12 8.26 6.24 0.40
C PHE A 12 7.78 5.94 -1.03
N ASN A 13 7.72 6.95 -1.90
CA ASN A 13 7.31 6.77 -3.30
C ASN A 13 8.27 5.87 -4.08
N ASP A 14 9.58 5.96 -3.84
CA ASP A 14 10.57 5.09 -4.50
C ASP A 14 10.40 3.60 -4.16
N ARG A 15 9.77 3.30 -3.01
CA ARG A 15 9.49 1.93 -2.56
C ARG A 15 8.18 1.37 -3.09
N ILE A 16 7.26 2.22 -3.54
CA ILE A 16 5.95 1.81 -4.03
C ILE A 16 5.92 1.93 -5.55
N LYS A 17 6.38 0.86 -6.22
CA LYS A 17 6.47 0.81 -7.69
C LYS A 17 5.27 0.14 -8.31
N THR A 18 4.61 -0.76 -7.59
CA THR A 18 3.44 -1.50 -8.06
C THR A 18 2.23 -1.26 -7.17
N TYR A 19 1.08 -1.79 -7.58
CA TYR A 19 -0.11 -1.79 -6.73
C TYR A 19 0.06 -2.78 -5.56
N GLU A 20 0.78 -3.88 -5.79
CA GLU A 20 1.11 -4.87 -4.78
C GLU A 20 2.00 -4.27 -3.68
N ASP A 21 2.99 -3.44 -4.04
CA ASP A 21 3.80 -2.69 -3.06
C ASP A 21 2.92 -1.77 -2.21
N TYR A 22 1.88 -1.17 -2.80
CA TYR A 22 0.90 -0.35 -2.08
C TYR A 22 0.04 -1.19 -1.14
N LEU A 23 -0.45 -2.35 -1.58
CA LEU A 23 -1.20 -3.27 -0.71
C LEU A 23 -0.33 -3.76 0.46
N ASP A 24 0.94 -4.05 0.22
CA ASP A 24 1.90 -4.48 1.25
C ASP A 24 2.07 -3.43 2.36
N THR A 25 1.94 -2.13 2.06
CA THR A 25 1.97 -1.08 3.10
C THR A 25 0.80 -1.13 4.09
N GLN A 26 -0.23 -1.92 3.79
CA GLN A 26 -1.45 -2.05 4.59
C GLN A 26 -1.54 -3.41 5.29
N ILE A 27 -0.64 -4.35 4.98
CA ILE A 27 -0.54 -5.66 5.61
C ILE A 27 0.27 -5.52 6.90
N SER A 28 -0.28 -5.99 8.02
CA SER A 28 0.41 -6.04 9.31
C SER A 28 1.17 -7.35 9.52
N GLU A 29 2.07 -7.38 10.50
CA GLU A 29 2.77 -8.60 10.91
C GLU A 29 1.79 -9.69 11.38
N ASP A 30 0.71 -9.28 12.08
CA ASP A 30 -0.35 -10.21 12.50
C ASP A 30 -1.06 -10.84 11.30
N ASP A 31 -1.33 -10.05 10.24
CA ASP A 31 -1.95 -10.60 9.02
C ASP A 31 -1.08 -11.71 8.43
N LEU A 32 0.23 -11.51 8.34
CA LEU A 32 1.17 -12.53 7.85
C LEU A 32 1.33 -13.69 8.83
N PHE A 33 1.30 -13.44 10.14
CA PHE A 33 1.38 -14.49 11.16
C PHE A 33 0.18 -15.43 11.12
N TYR A 34 -1.03 -14.91 10.91
CA TYR A 34 -2.24 -15.74 10.87
C TYR A 34 -2.56 -16.31 9.50
N LEU A 35 -2.24 -15.59 8.42
CA LEU A 35 -2.54 -16.03 7.06
C LEU A 35 -1.41 -16.88 6.46
N GLU A 36 -0.16 -16.67 6.92
CA GLU A 36 1.07 -17.30 6.41
C GLU A 36 1.33 -17.13 4.90
N ASP A 37 0.44 -16.42 4.20
CA ASP A 37 0.43 -16.21 2.76
C ASP A 37 0.21 -14.71 2.49
N GLN A 38 1.20 -14.09 1.86
CA GLN A 38 1.19 -12.67 1.53
C GLN A 38 0.20 -12.34 0.41
N ASP A 39 0.01 -13.23 -0.56
CA ASP A 39 -0.96 -13.00 -1.64
C ASP A 39 -2.38 -13.06 -1.11
N LEU A 40 -2.67 -14.00 -0.19
CA LEU A 40 -3.94 -14.03 0.53
C LEU A 40 -4.17 -12.76 1.35
N ALA A 41 -3.13 -12.25 2.03
CA ALA A 41 -3.24 -11.01 2.78
C ALA A 41 -3.53 -9.80 1.87
N ARG A 42 -2.91 -9.73 0.69
CA ARG A 42 -3.20 -8.69 -0.32
C ARG A 42 -4.65 -8.75 -0.79
N GLU A 43 -5.19 -9.94 -1.08
CA GLU A 43 -6.59 -10.11 -1.46
C GLU A 43 -7.54 -9.63 -0.36
N MET A 44 -7.24 -9.92 0.91
CA MET A 44 -8.05 -9.46 2.05
C MET A 44 -8.04 -7.93 2.21
N VAL A 45 -6.90 -7.28 1.93
CA VAL A 45 -6.79 -5.82 1.93
C VAL A 45 -7.57 -5.22 0.75
N GLU A 46 -7.43 -5.77 -0.45
CA GLU A 46 -8.11 -5.29 -1.65
C GLU A 46 -9.63 -5.42 -1.55
N LEU A 47 -10.12 -6.50 -0.94
CA LEU A 47 -11.54 -6.71 -0.65
C LEU A 47 -12.07 -5.87 0.54
N GLY A 48 -11.17 -5.18 1.27
CA GLY A 48 -11.53 -4.34 2.41
C GLY A 48 -11.81 -5.10 3.71
N PHE A 49 -11.46 -6.38 3.80
CA PHE A 49 -11.61 -7.19 5.01
C PHE A 49 -10.45 -7.00 6.00
N ARG A 50 -9.28 -6.54 5.53
CA ARG A 50 -8.08 -6.21 6.33
C ARG A 50 -7.45 -4.88 5.86
N GLY A 51 -6.47 -4.36 6.61
CA GLY A 51 -5.86 -3.05 6.36
C GLY A 51 -6.71 -1.89 6.88
N ARG A 52 -6.41 -0.65 6.45
CA ARG A 52 -7.11 0.57 6.93
C ARG A 52 -8.57 0.70 6.43
N GLY A 53 -9.15 -0.38 5.89
CA GLY A 53 -10.56 -0.52 5.57
C GLY A 53 -11.04 0.13 4.27
N ASN A 54 -10.15 0.79 3.50
CA ASN A 54 -10.49 1.45 2.24
C ASN A 54 -9.28 1.48 1.31
N ALA A 55 -8.76 0.30 0.94
CA ALA A 55 -7.73 0.25 -0.10
C ALA A 55 -8.30 0.87 -1.39
N LEU A 56 -7.52 1.70 -2.07
CA LEU A 56 -7.87 2.17 -3.41
C LEU A 56 -8.01 0.95 -4.31
N LYS A 57 -9.01 0.95 -5.19
CA LYS A 57 -9.08 -0.06 -6.26
C LYS A 57 -7.88 0.13 -7.19
N ARG A 58 -7.42 -0.96 -7.81
CA ARG A 58 -6.29 -0.93 -8.76
C ARG A 58 -6.43 0.16 -9.82
N GLU A 59 -7.60 0.29 -10.44
CA GLU A 59 -7.85 1.30 -11.47
C GLU A 59 -7.65 2.73 -10.96
N ASP A 60 -8.14 3.03 -9.76
CA ASP A 60 -8.00 4.34 -9.12
C ASP A 60 -6.55 4.62 -8.72
N TYR A 61 -5.86 3.60 -8.22
CA TYR A 61 -4.44 3.68 -7.88
C TYR A 61 -3.59 4.00 -9.12
N GLU A 62 -3.76 3.23 -10.21
CA GLU A 62 -3.02 3.42 -11.46
C GLU A 62 -3.36 4.75 -12.15
N PHE A 63 -4.61 5.23 -12.01
CA PHE A 63 -4.98 6.56 -12.48
C PHE A 63 -4.23 7.65 -11.72
N ARG A 64 -4.23 7.58 -10.38
CA ARG A 64 -3.53 8.56 -9.53
C ARG A 64 -2.03 8.54 -9.74
N LYS A 65 -1.43 7.36 -9.87
CA LYS A 65 0.01 7.20 -10.13
C LYS A 65 0.41 7.86 -11.44
N ARG A 66 -0.31 7.57 -12.54
CA ARG A 66 -0.07 8.21 -13.84
C ARG A 66 -0.31 9.71 -13.84
N ALA A 67 -1.24 10.21 -13.03
CA ALA A 67 -1.49 11.65 -12.90
C ALA A 67 -0.43 12.38 -12.06
N ALA A 68 0.38 11.65 -11.29
CA ALA A 68 1.44 12.18 -10.45
C ALA A 68 2.85 12.06 -11.08
N GLU A 69 2.98 11.32 -12.18
CA GLU A 69 4.14 11.29 -13.08
C GLU A 69 4.14 12.51 -14.03
#